data_AF-A0A0C9YGU4-F1
#
_entry.id   AF-A0A0C9YGU4-F1
#
_cell.length_a   1.000
_cell.length_b   1.000
_cell.length_c   1.000
_cell.angle_alpha   90.00
_cell.angle_beta   90.00
_cell.angle_gamma   90.00
#
_symmetry.space_group_name_H-M   'P 1'
#
loop_
_entity.id
_entity.type
_entity.pdbx_description
1 polymer ?
#
loop_
_entity_poly.entity_id
_entity_poly.type
_entity_poly.pdbx_seq_one_letter_code
_entity_poly.pdbx_strand_id
1 'polypeptide(L)'
;QTLHAIPPSSVNPYGQYDSVIVSIHPQSEWPRSGLAGHSVSQLWIIFCLSHLDLFLAYVQHFNIVPQSSPTNVSPATGMHMLKQAVGVNGQHVGEVIPFTCICSPAHLVPNFGCMTHSHLLTLSSYKLSNDFWLNKYFSKEFYYTLS
;
A
#
# COMPACT_ATOMS: atom_id res chain seq x y z
N GLN A 1 16.02 -3.23 3.07
CA GLN A 1 14.81 -3.47 3.91
C GLN A 1 14.17 -4.76 3.43
N THR A 2 13.67 -5.58 4.35
CA THR A 2 12.99 -6.84 4.03
C THR A 2 11.50 -6.59 3.85
N LEU A 3 10.86 -7.20 2.85
CA LEU A 3 9.40 -7.16 2.65
C LEU A 3 8.75 -8.43 3.20
N HIS A 4 7.66 -8.26 3.92
CA HIS A 4 6.89 -9.33 4.55
C HIS A 4 5.53 -9.52 3.87
N ALA A 5 5.22 -10.79 3.60
CA ALA A 5 3.95 -11.27 3.06
C ALA A 5 3.58 -12.58 3.78
N ILE A 6 3.36 -12.47 5.09
CA ILE A 6 3.17 -13.59 6.00
C ILE A 6 1.66 -13.85 6.16
N PRO A 7 1.15 -15.03 5.78
CA PRO A 7 -0.27 -15.35 5.92
C PRO A 7 -0.69 -15.47 7.40
N PRO A 8 -1.99 -15.44 7.68
CA PRO A 8 -2.52 -15.68 9.02
C PRO A 8 -2.07 -17.03 9.60
N SER A 9 -1.82 -17.05 10.90
CA SER A 9 -1.48 -18.23 11.68
C SER A 9 -2.18 -18.19 13.04
N SER A 10 -2.04 -19.24 13.85
CA SER A 10 -2.56 -19.28 15.22
C SER A 10 -1.96 -18.21 16.13
N VAL A 11 -0.73 -17.79 15.88
CA VAL A 11 -0.01 -16.77 16.66
C VAL A 11 -0.30 -15.36 16.14
N ASN A 12 -0.49 -15.22 14.82
CA ASN A 12 -0.87 -13.95 14.20
C ASN A 12 -2.08 -14.17 13.27
N PRO A 13 -3.32 -14.02 13.76
CA PRO A 13 -4.54 -14.30 12.99
C PRO A 13 -4.80 -13.30 11.86
N TYR A 14 -4.01 -12.23 11.77
CA TYR A 14 -4.16 -11.19 10.76
C TYR A 14 -3.08 -11.24 9.68
N GLY A 15 -2.03 -12.06 9.87
CA GLY A 15 -0.86 -12.06 9.00
C GLY A 15 -0.04 -10.78 9.12
N GLN A 16 0.96 -10.63 8.27
CA GLN A 16 1.76 -9.42 8.15
C GLN A 16 2.02 -9.13 6.68
N TYR A 17 1.52 -8.01 6.21
CA TYR A 17 1.53 -7.64 4.81
C TYR A 17 2.06 -6.22 4.65
N ASP A 18 3.28 -6.12 4.13
CA ASP A 18 3.92 -4.83 3.91
C ASP A 18 3.27 -4.10 2.72
N SER A 19 3.34 -2.78 2.73
CA SER A 19 2.89 -1.96 1.61
C SER A 19 4.07 -1.62 0.70
N VAL A 20 3.80 -1.44 -0.58
CA VAL A 20 4.79 -1.21 -1.62
C VAL A 20 4.31 -0.17 -2.63
N ILE A 21 5.27 0.50 -3.27
CA ILE A 21 5.05 1.28 -4.48
C ILE A 21 5.21 0.35 -5.67
N VAL A 22 4.21 0.34 -6.56
CA VAL A 22 4.18 -0.47 -7.77
C VAL A 22 4.17 0.44 -8.99
N SER A 23 5.05 0.17 -9.95
CA SER A 23 5.05 0.83 -11.24
C SER A 23 3.94 0.28 -12.13
N ILE A 24 3.02 1.17 -12.54
CA ILE A 24 1.95 0.85 -13.50
C ILE A 24 2.42 1.17 -14.93
N HIS A 25 3.23 2.22 -15.08
CA HIS A 25 3.72 2.67 -16.37
C HIS A 25 5.24 2.46 -16.46
N PRO A 26 5.74 1.61 -17.38
CA PRO A 26 7.18 1.32 -17.48
C PRO A 26 8.08 2.53 -17.73
N GLN A 27 7.50 3.64 -18.21
CA GLN A 27 8.22 4.87 -18.50
C GLN A 27 8.32 5.81 -17.28
N SER A 28 7.55 5.56 -16.22
CA SER A 28 7.61 6.35 -15.00
C SER A 28 8.79 5.89 -14.14
N GLU A 29 9.64 6.83 -13.74
CA GLU A 29 10.80 6.53 -12.90
C GLU A 29 10.45 6.79 -11.45
N TRP A 30 10.41 5.75 -10.62
CA TRP A 30 10.43 5.96 -9.17
C TRP A 30 11.86 6.29 -8.72
N PRO A 31 12.09 7.32 -7.89
CA PRO A 31 11.11 8.15 -7.17
C PRO A 31 10.79 9.49 -7.85
N ARG A 32 11.32 9.75 -9.06
CA ARG A 32 11.27 11.07 -9.71
C ARG A 32 9.87 11.46 -10.16
N SER A 33 9.08 10.50 -10.64
CA SER A 33 7.73 10.72 -11.16
C SER A 33 6.66 10.83 -10.07
N GLY A 34 7.00 10.76 -8.77
CA GLY A 34 5.99 10.84 -7.71
C GLY A 34 4.98 9.70 -7.79
N LEU A 35 3.71 9.97 -7.53
CA LEU A 35 2.63 9.00 -7.78
C LEU A 35 2.15 9.00 -9.24
N ALA A 36 2.75 9.80 -10.13
CA ALA A 36 2.39 9.80 -11.54
C ALA A 36 2.93 8.56 -12.26
N GLY A 37 2.03 7.60 -12.49
CA GLY A 37 2.33 6.30 -13.11
C GLY A 37 2.73 5.21 -12.12
N HIS A 38 2.62 5.50 -10.82
CA HIS A 38 2.87 4.57 -9.73
C HIS A 38 1.62 4.42 -8.86
N SER A 39 1.44 3.26 -8.23
CA SER A 39 0.37 3.04 -7.25
C SER A 39 0.92 2.52 -5.93
N VAL A 40 0.10 2.64 -4.89
CA VAL A 40 0.38 2.02 -3.60
C VAL A 40 -0.46 0.76 -3.49
N SER A 41 0.20 -0.33 -3.11
CA SER A 41 -0.44 -1.64 -2.96
C SER A 41 0.04 -2.35 -1.71
N GLN A 42 -0.77 -3.25 -1.17
CA GLN A 42 -0.39 -4.17 -0.12
C GLN A 42 0.11 -5.47 -0.75
N LEU A 43 1.29 -5.92 -0.35
CA LEU A 43 1.89 -7.16 -0.82
C LEU A 43 1.33 -8.35 -0.04
N TRP A 44 0.71 -9.31 -0.73
CA TRP A 44 0.04 -10.45 -0.10
C TRP A 44 0.81 -11.76 -0.26
N ILE A 45 1.38 -12.01 -1.43
CA ILE A 45 2.09 -13.25 -1.74
C ILE A 45 3.23 -12.92 -2.70
N ILE A 46 4.39 -13.54 -2.51
CA ILE A 46 5.46 -13.64 -3.51
C ILE A 46 5.60 -15.11 -3.88
N PHE A 47 5.66 -15.43 -5.17
CA PHE A 47 5.81 -16.79 -5.66
C PHE A 47 6.66 -16.84 -6.92
N CYS A 48 7.26 -18.00 -7.20
CA CYS A 48 8.08 -18.22 -8.38
C CYS A 48 7.42 -19.26 -9.30
N LEU A 49 7.35 -18.96 -10.59
CA LEU A 49 7.00 -19.93 -11.61
C LEU A 49 8.27 -20.68 -12.03
N SER A 50 8.52 -21.85 -11.41
CA SER A 50 9.80 -22.57 -11.50
C SER A 50 10.27 -22.92 -12.91
N HIS A 51 9.36 -23.01 -13.89
CA HIS A 51 9.68 -23.32 -15.28
C HIS A 51 10.08 -22.09 -16.11
N LEU A 52 9.82 -20.88 -15.60
CA LEU A 52 10.13 -19.61 -16.27
C LEU A 52 11.18 -18.78 -15.51
N ASP A 53 11.61 -19.23 -14.33
CA ASP A 53 12.44 -18.47 -13.38
C ASP A 53 11.90 -17.05 -13.14
N LEU A 54 10.57 -16.93 -13.08
CA LEU A 54 9.87 -15.66 -12.97
C LEU A 54 9.25 -15.51 -11.59
N PHE A 55 9.69 -14.48 -10.86
CA PHE A 55 9.07 -14.07 -9.62
C PHE A 55 7.87 -13.16 -9.88
N LEU A 56 6.74 -13.53 -9.28
CA LEU A 56 5.48 -12.81 -9.32
C LEU A 56 5.05 -12.46 -7.90
N ALA A 57 4.21 -11.44 -7.80
CA ALA A 57 3.59 -11.03 -6.55
C ALA A 57 2.09 -10.85 -6.74
N TYR A 58 1.29 -11.33 -5.79
CA TYR A 58 -0.10 -10.92 -5.66
C TYR A 58 -0.17 -9.71 -4.74
N VAL A 59 -0.81 -8.64 -5.22
CA VAL A 59 -0.96 -7.38 -4.49
C VAL A 59 -2.42 -6.96 -4.44
N GLN A 60 -2.81 -6.25 -3.39
CA GLN A 60 -4.10 -5.57 -3.29
C GLN A 60 -3.90 -4.07 -3.40
N HIS A 61 -4.72 -3.40 -4.20
CA HIS A 61 -4.52 -1.99 -4.51
C HIS A 61 -5.13 -1.07 -3.45
N PHE A 62 -4.55 0.12 -3.33
CA PHE A 62 -5.18 1.25 -2.68
C PHE A 62 -5.55 2.32 -3.71
N ASN A 63 -6.71 2.94 -3.53
CA ASN A 63 -7.14 4.12 -4.25
C ASN A 63 -6.73 5.38 -3.47
N ILE A 64 -6.16 6.35 -4.17
CA ILE A 64 -5.96 7.69 -3.60
C ILE A 64 -7.32 8.37 -3.47
N VAL A 65 -7.65 8.83 -2.27
CA VAL A 65 -8.91 9.52 -2.00
C VAL A 65 -8.73 11.02 -2.31
N PRO A 66 -9.47 11.58 -3.28
CA PRO A 66 -9.40 13.00 -3.61
C PRO A 66 -9.63 13.89 -2.38
N GLN A 67 -8.74 14.85 -2.17
CA GLN A 67 -8.77 15.88 -1.16
C GLN A 67 -9.07 17.22 -1.82
N SER A 68 -9.65 18.15 -1.06
CA SER A 68 -9.99 19.49 -1.55
C SER A 68 -8.78 20.38 -1.87
N SER A 69 -7.55 19.91 -1.61
CA SER A 69 -6.33 20.66 -1.87
C SER A 69 -5.83 20.47 -3.32
N PRO A 70 -5.14 21.46 -3.91
CA PRO A 70 -4.62 21.37 -5.28
C PRO A 70 -3.66 20.18 -5.49
N THR A 71 -2.89 19.83 -4.45
CA THR A 71 -1.93 18.72 -4.45
C THR A 71 -2.54 17.40 -3.97
N ASN A 72 -3.84 17.37 -3.69
CA ASN A 72 -4.55 16.16 -3.27
C ASN A 72 -3.98 15.51 -2.00
N VAL A 73 -3.49 16.34 -1.07
CA VAL A 73 -2.99 15.94 0.26
C VAL A 73 -3.82 16.58 1.37
N SER A 74 -3.85 15.95 2.54
CA SER A 74 -4.49 16.52 3.72
C SER A 74 -3.75 17.79 4.19
N PRO A 75 -4.45 18.92 4.44
CA PRO A 75 -3.82 20.12 4.98
C PRO A 75 -3.21 19.92 6.37
N ALA A 76 -3.77 19.00 7.16
CA ALA A 76 -3.34 18.76 8.53
C ALA A 76 -2.05 17.94 8.61
N THR A 77 -1.87 16.98 7.70
CA THR A 77 -0.74 16.03 7.74
C THR A 77 0.24 16.20 6.60
N GLY A 78 -0.17 16.85 5.50
CA GLY A 78 0.56 16.91 4.25
C GLY A 78 0.68 15.56 3.54
N MET A 79 -0.12 14.56 3.91
CA MET A 79 -0.07 13.19 3.38
C MET A 79 -1.26 12.89 2.46
N HIS A 80 -1.06 11.98 1.50
CA HIS A 80 -2.16 11.43 0.70
C HIS A 80 -3.00 10.46 1.54
N MET A 81 -4.32 10.59 1.45
CA MET A 81 -5.24 9.59 1.98
C MET A 81 -5.41 8.48 0.96
N LEU A 82 -5.35 7.24 1.44
CA LEU A 82 -5.56 6.03 0.69
C LEU A 82 -6.76 5.28 1.27
N LYS A 83 -7.49 4.60 0.40
CA LYS A 83 -8.54 3.66 0.77
C LYS A 83 -8.31 2.35 0.06
N GLN A 84 -8.57 1.23 0.72
CA GLN A 84 -8.42 -0.06 0.04
C GLN A 84 -9.34 -0.12 -1.18
N ALA A 85 -8.83 -0.57 -2.31
CA ALA A 85 -9.61 -0.69 -3.52
C ALA A 85 -10.61 -1.85 -3.36
N VAL A 86 -11.89 -1.57 -3.58
CA VAL A 86 -12.98 -2.52 -3.42
C VAL A 86 -13.79 -2.57 -4.70
N GLY A 87 -14.06 -3.77 -5.20
CA GLY A 87 -14.84 -4.01 -6.41
C GLY A 87 -16.34 -3.84 -6.16
N VAL A 88 -17.15 -3.98 -7.22
CA VAL A 88 -18.61 -3.83 -7.16
C VAL A 88 -19.27 -4.80 -6.18
N ASN A 89 -18.64 -5.96 -5.94
CA ASN A 89 -19.10 -7.00 -5.02
C ASN A 89 -18.62 -6.82 -3.57
N GLY A 90 -17.91 -5.72 -3.25
CA GLY A 90 -17.38 -5.50 -1.90
C GLY A 90 -16.07 -6.22 -1.60
N GLN A 91 -15.47 -6.96 -2.54
CA GLN A 91 -14.18 -7.63 -2.35
C GLN A 91 -13.00 -6.73 -2.69
N HIS A 92 -11.87 -6.94 -2.04
CA HIS A 92 -10.63 -6.23 -2.33
C HIS A 92 -10.17 -6.47 -3.77
N VAL A 93 -9.82 -5.40 -4.47
CA VAL A 93 -9.26 -5.47 -5.82
C VAL A 93 -7.77 -5.70 -5.72
N GLY A 94 -7.30 -6.75 -6.38
CA GLY A 94 -5.89 -7.08 -6.45
C GLY A 94 -5.55 -7.75 -7.77
N GLU A 95 -4.26 -7.83 -8.06
CA GLU A 95 -3.74 -8.40 -9.30
C GLU A 95 -2.42 -9.14 -9.05
N VAL A 96 -2.01 -9.94 -10.03
CA VAL A 96 -0.68 -10.56 -10.06
C VAL A 96 0.23 -9.71 -10.93
N ILE A 97 1.30 -9.21 -10.33
CA ILE A 97 2.32 -8.39 -11.01
C ILE A 97 3.65 -9.14 -11.10
N PRO A 98 4.48 -8.85 -12.12
CA PRO A 98 5.90 -9.17 -12.05
C PRO A 98 6.54 -8.55 -10.81
N PHE A 99 7.40 -9.30 -10.12
CA PHE A 99 8.12 -8.78 -8.96
C PHE A 99 8.96 -7.54 -9.31
N THR A 100 9.42 -7.44 -10.56
CA THR A 100 10.16 -6.29 -11.09
C THR A 100 9.35 -4.99 -11.15
N CYS A 101 8.02 -5.04 -11.02
CA CYS A 101 7.18 -3.85 -10.93
C CYS A 101 7.19 -3.21 -9.53
N ILE A 102 7.70 -3.90 -8.51
CA ILE A 102 7.81 -3.34 -7.15
C ILE A 102 9.02 -2.40 -7.09
N CYS A 103 8.76 -1.11 -6.89
CA CYS A 103 9.79 -0.07 -6.88
C CYS A 103 10.42 0.13 -5.50
N SER A 104 9.60 0.17 -4.45
CA SER A 104 10.07 0.42 -3.08
C SER A 104 9.05 -0.04 -2.03
N PRO A 105 9.48 -0.29 -0.78
CA PRO A 105 8.57 -0.39 0.36
C PRO A 105 7.86 0.95 0.59
N ALA A 106 6.60 0.89 1.01
CA ALA A 106 5.80 2.03 1.42
C ALA A 106 5.34 1.84 2.88
N HIS A 107 5.21 2.93 3.61
CA HIS A 107 4.70 2.91 4.97
C HIS A 107 3.31 3.56 5.02
N LEU A 108 2.33 2.81 5.52
CA LEU A 108 0.97 3.29 5.71
C LEU A 108 0.69 3.50 7.20
N VAL A 109 0.01 4.59 7.53
CA VAL A 109 -0.49 4.83 8.88
C VAL A 109 -2.00 4.65 8.85
N PRO A 110 -2.57 3.64 9.53
CA PRO A 110 -4.01 3.46 9.59
C PRO A 110 -4.69 4.71 10.15
N ASN A 111 -5.74 5.17 9.48
CA ASN A 111 -6.58 6.27 9.94
C ASN A 111 -7.87 5.70 10.54
N PHE A 112 -7.97 5.76 11.87
CA PHE A 112 -9.13 5.20 12.59
C PHE A 112 -10.34 6.14 12.66
N GLY A 113 -10.22 7.37 12.14
CA GLY A 113 -11.30 8.36 12.21
C GLY A 113 -11.70 8.72 13.64
N CYS A 114 -12.95 9.19 13.81
CA CYS A 114 -13.48 9.61 15.11
C CYS A 114 -14.03 8.44 15.95
N MET A 115 -14.32 7.28 15.33
CA MET A 115 -14.83 6.10 16.03
C MET A 115 -13.86 4.93 15.84
N THR A 116 -13.02 4.71 16.84
CA THR A 116 -12.11 3.57 16.90
C THR A 116 -12.87 2.29 17.25
N HIS A 117 -12.66 1.21 16.49
CA HIS A 117 -13.16 -0.11 16.84
C HIS A 117 -12.64 -0.54 18.22
N SER A 118 -13.53 -1.07 19.08
CA SER A 118 -13.21 -1.49 20.46
C SER A 118 -12.13 -2.57 20.57
N HIS A 119 -11.80 -3.26 19.46
CA HIS A 119 -10.79 -4.32 19.39
C HIS A 119 -9.55 -3.93 18.57
N LEU A 120 -9.29 -2.62 18.42
CA LEU A 120 -8.08 -2.13 17.78
C LEU A 120 -6.84 -2.50 18.61
N LEU A 121 -6.01 -3.35 18.02
CA LEU A 121 -4.69 -3.74 18.48
C LEU A 121 -3.72 -3.49 17.33
N THR A 122 -2.42 -3.39 17.61
CA THR A 122 -1.39 -3.19 16.59
C THR A 122 -1.53 -4.21 15.44
N LEU A 123 -1.79 -5.48 15.78
CA LEU A 123 -1.95 -6.57 14.82
C LEU A 123 -3.26 -6.52 14.02
N SER A 124 -4.33 -5.91 14.54
CA SER A 124 -5.62 -5.82 13.85
C SER A 124 -5.80 -4.50 13.07
N SER A 125 -4.91 -3.54 13.29
CA SER A 125 -5.02 -2.17 12.76
C SER A 125 -5.21 -2.08 11.24
N TYR A 126 -4.42 -2.83 10.48
CA TYR A 126 -4.50 -2.88 9.01
C TYR A 126 -5.76 -3.58 8.49
N LYS A 127 -6.37 -4.47 9.28
CA LYS A 127 -7.60 -5.17 8.87
C LYS A 127 -8.86 -4.40 9.26
N LEU A 128 -8.82 -3.67 10.38
CA LEU A 128 -9.97 -2.93 10.90
C LEU A 128 -10.06 -1.49 10.38
N SER A 129 -9.04 -1.03 9.66
CA SER A 129 -9.04 0.30 9.04
C SER A 129 -9.31 0.18 7.55
N ASN A 130 -10.17 1.04 7.04
CA ASN A 130 -10.41 1.15 5.60
C ASN A 130 -9.59 2.28 4.97
N ASP A 131 -9.20 3.26 5.79
CA ASP A 131 -8.51 4.47 5.36
C ASP A 131 -7.10 4.51 5.95
N PHE A 132 -6.14 5.00 5.17
CA PHE A 132 -4.73 5.01 5.51
C PHE A 132 -4.06 6.28 5.02
N TRP A 133 -3.08 6.78 5.77
CA TRP A 133 -2.19 7.85 5.31
C TRP A 133 -0.94 7.25 4.69
N LEU A 134 -0.58 7.70 3.49
CA LEU A 134 0.73 7.40 2.90
C LEU A 134 1.81 8.24 3.61
N ASN A 135 2.64 7.58 4.41
CA ASN A 135 3.60 8.27 5.26
C ASN A 135 4.80 8.77 4.46
N LYS A 136 4.73 10.02 3.99
CA LYS A 136 5.85 10.68 3.31
C LYS A 136 7.07 10.94 4.22
N TYR A 137 6.91 10.90 5.53
CA TYR A 137 8.00 11.11 6.49
C TYR A 137 8.79 9.83 6.77
N PHE A 138 8.42 8.72 6.13
CA PHE A 138 9.09 7.42 6.29
C PHE A 138 10.56 7.45 5.85
N SER A 139 10.88 8.19 4.79
CA SER A 139 12.24 8.38 4.31
C SER A 139 12.43 9.75 3.68
N LYS A 140 13.68 10.20 3.56
CA LYS A 140 14.02 11.47 2.89
C LYS A 140 13.56 11.48 1.43
N GLU A 141 13.72 10.36 0.73
CA GLU A 141 13.26 10.19 -0.65
C GLU A 141 11.73 10.35 -0.75
N PHE A 142 10.98 9.64 0.11
CA PHE A 142 9.52 9.76 0.18
C PHE A 142 9.06 11.20 0.47
N TYR A 143 9.77 11.91 1.36
CA TYR A 143 9.41 13.27 1.71
C TYR A 143 9.45 14.19 0.49
N TYR A 144 10.51 14.15 -0.32
CA TYR A 144 10.61 14.99 -1.51
C TYR A 144 9.71 14.53 -2.65
N THR A 145 9.54 13.21 -2.80
CA THR A 145 8.76 12.62 -3.89
C THR A 145 7.25 12.81 -3.75
N LEU A 146 6.75 12.93 -2.51
CA LEU A 146 5.32 13.03 -2.19
C LEU A 146 4.93 14.42 -1.64
N SER A 147 5.76 15.45 -1.83
CA SER A 147 5.47 16.82 -1.40
C SER A 147 5.08 17.74 -2.55
#